data_AF-A0A971SQ62-F1
#
_entry.id   AF-A0A971SQ62-F1
#
_cell.length_a   1.000
_cell.length_b   1.000
_cell.length_c   1.000
_cell.angle_alpha   90.00
_cell.angle_beta   90.00
_cell.angle_gamma   90.00
#
_symmetry.space_group_name_H-M   'P 1'
#
loop_
_entity.id
_entity.type
_entity.pdbx_description
1 polymer ?
#
loop_
_entity_poly.entity_id
_entity_poly.type
_entity_poly.pdbx_seq_one_letter_code
_entity_poly.pdbx_strand_id
1 'polypeptide(L)'
;MNRRKGVAVGAVSLVLIFSILCLTIFTLLTLGTARSEANLARCAADSVKSFYAADTEAERVYSELVGAVLGGKLPRTVRGTHIEYSDGYIGFICPLSDNRSISVLILADGTIVQWRETDDENWTPDESLRVWGGE
;
A
#
# COMPACT_ATOMS: atom_id res chain seq x y z
N MET A 1 -37.32 -29.27 -60.21
CA MET A 1 -36.96 -28.11 -59.38
C MET A 1 -36.98 -28.51 -57.91
N ASN A 2 -35.93 -29.18 -57.43
CA ASN A 2 -35.90 -29.74 -56.07
C ASN A 2 -35.51 -28.68 -55.05
N ARG A 3 -36.47 -28.29 -54.20
CA ARG A 3 -36.29 -27.31 -53.13
C ARG A 3 -35.46 -27.93 -51.99
N ARG A 4 -34.15 -27.68 -51.95
CA ARG A 4 -33.34 -27.82 -50.73
C ARG A 4 -33.76 -26.73 -49.74
N LYS A 5 -34.83 -26.95 -48.97
CA LYS A 5 -35.34 -25.97 -47.97
C LYS A 5 -35.28 -26.45 -46.52
N GLY A 6 -34.60 -27.58 -46.23
CA GLY A 6 -34.51 -28.14 -44.86
C GLY A 6 -33.17 -27.97 -44.14
N VAL A 7 -32.06 -27.76 -44.86
CA VAL A 7 -30.70 -27.76 -44.28
C VAL A 7 -30.34 -26.43 -43.58
N ALA A 8 -30.96 -25.32 -43.98
CA ALA A 8 -30.60 -24.00 -43.46
C ALA A 8 -31.11 -23.74 -42.03
N VAL A 9 -32.27 -24.27 -41.65
CA VAL A 9 -32.89 -23.96 -40.34
C VAL A 9 -32.14 -24.65 -39.20
N GLY A 10 -31.75 -25.92 -39.34
CA GLY A 10 -31.03 -26.65 -38.30
C GLY A 10 -29.61 -26.11 -38.04
N ALA A 11 -28.89 -25.74 -39.10
CA ALA A 11 -27.55 -25.18 -38.99
C ALA A 11 -27.54 -23.78 -38.33
N VAL A 12 -28.51 -22.92 -38.67
CA VAL A 12 -28.64 -21.59 -38.05
C VAL A 12 -29.00 -21.70 -36.56
N SER A 13 -29.88 -22.61 -36.18
CA SER A 13 -30.21 -22.85 -34.76
C SER A 13 -29.00 -23.31 -33.94
N LEU A 14 -28.15 -24.18 -34.51
CA LEU A 14 -26.94 -24.65 -33.84
C LEU A 14 -25.92 -23.53 -33.63
N VAL A 15 -25.69 -22.70 -34.65
CA VAL A 15 -24.82 -21.52 -34.54
C VAL A 15 -25.35 -20.53 -33.49
N LEU A 16 -26.66 -20.35 -33.44
CA LEU A 16 -27.30 -19.44 -32.47
C LEU A 16 -27.14 -19.95 -31.03
N ILE A 17 -27.40 -21.23 -30.77
CA ILE A 17 -27.20 -21.82 -29.44
C ILE A 17 -25.73 -21.72 -29.03
N PHE A 18 -24.80 -22.07 -29.93
CA PHE A 18 -23.37 -21.96 -29.66
C PHE A 18 -22.97 -20.52 -29.33
N SER A 19 -23.45 -19.54 -30.10
CA SER A 19 -23.19 -18.12 -29.86
C SER A 19 -23.70 -17.67 -28.50
N ILE A 20 -24.90 -18.08 -28.10
CA ILE A 20 -25.45 -17.77 -26.77
C ILE A 20 -24.60 -18.39 -25.67
N LEU A 21 -24.20 -19.66 -25.82
CA LEU A 21 -23.32 -20.33 -24.86
C LEU A 21 -21.95 -19.62 -24.74
N CYS A 22 -21.37 -19.17 -25.85
CA CYS A 22 -20.15 -18.38 -25.81
C CYS A 22 -20.35 -17.04 -25.11
N LEU A 23 -21.46 -16.34 -25.40
CA LEU A 23 -21.77 -15.04 -24.81
C LEU A 23 -22.04 -15.16 -23.31
N THR A 24 -22.71 -16.21 -22.86
CA THR A 24 -22.95 -16.45 -21.43
C THR A 24 -21.67 -16.75 -20.69
N ILE A 25 -20.78 -17.59 -21.22
CA ILE A 25 -19.46 -17.86 -20.63
C ILE A 25 -18.65 -16.57 -20.55
N PHE A 26 -18.58 -15.80 -21.65
CA PHE A 26 -17.88 -14.52 -21.67
C PHE A 26 -18.43 -13.56 -20.61
N THR A 27 -19.76 -13.43 -20.51
CA THR A 27 -20.42 -12.59 -19.52
C THR A 27 -20.10 -13.02 -18.09
N LEU A 28 -20.11 -14.33 -17.81
CA LEU A 28 -19.75 -14.86 -16.49
C LEU A 28 -18.28 -14.59 -16.13
N LEU A 29 -17.37 -14.73 -17.09
CA LEU A 29 -15.97 -14.38 -16.91
C LEU A 29 -15.81 -12.87 -16.62
N THR A 30 -16.46 -12.01 -17.41
CA THR A 30 -16.45 -10.55 -17.18
C THR A 30 -17.00 -10.19 -15.79
N LEU A 31 -18.10 -10.80 -15.35
CA LEU A 31 -18.67 -10.55 -14.02
C LEU A 31 -17.74 -11.02 -12.90
N GLY A 32 -17.11 -12.19 -13.07
CA GLY A 32 -16.11 -12.70 -12.13
C GLY A 32 -14.91 -11.76 -11.99
N THR A 33 -14.38 -11.30 -13.12
CA THR A 33 -13.28 -10.32 -13.16
C THR A 33 -13.69 -8.99 -12.53
N ALA A 34 -14.84 -8.42 -12.89
CA ALA A 34 -15.32 -7.16 -12.32
C ALA A 34 -15.50 -7.23 -10.80
N ARG A 35 -15.95 -8.37 -10.27
CA ARG A 35 -16.06 -8.58 -8.82
C ARG A 35 -14.69 -8.64 -8.14
N SER A 36 -13.71 -9.28 -8.76
CA SER A 36 -12.32 -9.30 -8.28
C SER A 36 -11.73 -7.89 -8.26
N GLU A 37 -11.85 -7.15 -9.36
CA GLU A 37 -11.39 -5.78 -9.48
C GLU A 37 -12.04 -4.85 -8.45
N ALA A 38 -13.35 -4.99 -8.21
CA ALA A 38 -14.04 -4.21 -7.18
C ALA A 38 -13.51 -4.49 -5.77
N ASN A 39 -13.15 -5.73 -5.46
CA ASN A 39 -12.54 -6.09 -4.18
C ASN A 39 -11.12 -5.50 -4.06
N LEU A 40 -10.31 -5.62 -5.12
CA LEU A 40 -8.96 -5.05 -5.17
C LEU A 40 -9.00 -3.53 -5.00
N ALA A 41 -9.92 -2.84 -5.70
CA ALA A 41 -10.11 -1.40 -5.59
C ALA A 41 -10.47 -0.97 -4.17
N ARG A 42 -11.32 -1.74 -3.47
CA ARG A 42 -11.65 -1.49 -2.07
C ARG A 42 -10.43 -1.64 -1.17
N CYS A 43 -9.70 -2.75 -1.27
CA CYS A 43 -8.49 -2.96 -0.46
C CYS A 43 -7.44 -1.87 -0.72
N ALA A 44 -7.26 -1.44 -1.97
CA ALA A 44 -6.37 -0.35 -2.32
C ALA A 44 -6.83 0.98 -1.68
N ALA A 45 -8.12 1.31 -1.75
CA ALA A 45 -8.67 2.51 -1.12
C ALA A 45 -8.49 2.49 0.40
N ASP A 46 -8.73 1.34 1.04
CA ASP A 46 -8.52 1.18 2.48
C ASP A 46 -7.05 1.33 2.87
N SER A 47 -6.13 0.74 2.10
CA SER A 47 -4.69 0.87 2.32
C SER A 47 -4.19 2.30 2.17
N VAL A 48 -4.69 3.04 1.18
CA VAL A 48 -4.34 4.46 0.99
C VAL A 48 -4.89 5.30 2.14
N LYS A 49 -6.13 5.01 2.57
CA LYS A 49 -6.74 5.71 3.70
C LYS A 49 -5.99 5.47 5.01
N SER A 50 -5.58 4.24 5.30
CA SER A 50 -4.78 3.93 6.48
C SER A 50 -3.42 4.62 6.43
N PHE A 51 -2.81 4.67 5.24
CA PHE A 51 -1.54 5.36 5.05
C PHE A 51 -1.62 6.83 5.44
N TYR A 52 -2.57 7.57 4.86
CA TYR A 52 -2.73 8.99 5.17
C TYR A 52 -3.18 9.26 6.61
N ALA A 53 -3.92 8.33 7.23
CA ALA A 53 -4.30 8.46 8.63
C ALA A 53 -3.09 8.42 9.57
N ALA A 54 -2.12 7.53 9.32
CA ALA A 54 -0.90 7.46 10.11
C ALA A 54 0.04 8.64 9.82
N ASP A 55 0.15 9.06 8.55
CA ASP A 55 0.94 10.23 8.15
C ASP A 55 0.43 11.51 8.83
N THR A 56 -0.89 11.68 8.91
CA THR A 56 -1.53 12.78 9.65
C THR A 56 -1.15 12.75 11.14
N GLU A 57 -1.02 11.56 11.75
CA GLU A 57 -0.61 11.47 13.15
C GLU A 57 0.88 11.76 13.33
N ALA A 58 1.73 11.33 12.39
CA ALA A 58 3.14 11.69 12.36
C ALA A 58 3.32 13.22 12.22
N GLU A 59 2.53 13.90 11.38
CA GLU A 59 2.55 15.36 11.26
C GLU A 59 2.14 16.06 12.55
N ARG A 60 1.14 15.52 13.27
CA ARG A 60 0.74 16.05 14.57
C ARG A 60 1.85 15.92 15.60
N VAL A 61 2.47 14.74 15.70
CA VAL A 61 3.62 14.51 16.58
C VAL A 61 4.75 15.47 16.24
N TYR A 62 5.08 15.61 14.95
CA TYR A 62 6.09 16.54 14.46
C TYR A 62 5.80 17.99 14.88
N SER A 63 4.58 18.49 14.62
CA SER A 63 4.22 19.88 14.93
C SER A 63 4.29 20.20 16.42
N GLU A 64 3.82 19.28 17.27
CA GLU A 64 3.86 19.43 18.73
C GLU A 64 5.29 19.32 19.26
N LEU A 65 6.09 18.40 18.70
CA LEU A 65 7.50 18.21 19.04
C LEU A 65 8.33 19.45 18.69
N VAL A 66 8.24 19.96 17.46
CA VAL A 66 8.97 21.15 17.02
C VAL A 66 8.58 22.37 17.85
N GLY A 67 7.27 22.54 18.13
CA GLY A 67 6.81 23.61 19.01
C GLY A 67 7.39 23.53 20.43
N ALA A 68 7.49 22.32 20.99
CA ALA A 68 8.10 22.11 22.30
C ALA A 68 9.61 22.38 22.29
N VAL A 69 10.33 21.88 21.28
CA VAL A 69 11.79 22.02 21.14
C VAL A 69 12.19 23.48 20.95
N LEU A 70 11.50 24.22 20.06
CA LEU A 70 11.71 25.66 19.88
C LEU A 70 11.36 26.46 21.15
N GLY A 71 10.42 25.97 21.97
CA GLY A 71 10.11 26.49 23.29
C GLY A 71 11.12 26.10 24.39
N GLY A 72 12.21 25.42 24.05
CA GLY A 72 13.26 24.98 24.98
C GLY A 72 12.92 23.74 25.81
N LYS A 73 11.85 23.01 25.47
CA LYS A 73 11.45 21.77 26.13
C LYS A 73 11.91 20.56 25.31
N LEU A 74 12.38 19.52 25.99
CA LEU A 74 12.77 18.25 25.37
C LEU A 74 11.85 17.13 25.86
N PRO A 75 10.65 16.99 25.27
CA PRO A 75 9.73 15.93 25.66
C PRO A 75 10.29 14.56 25.28
N ARG A 76 10.22 13.60 26.21
CA ARG A 76 10.55 12.19 25.92
C ARG A 76 9.43 11.46 25.18
N THR A 77 8.21 11.97 25.25
CA THR A 77 7.03 11.38 24.64
C THR A 77 6.10 12.48 24.17
N VAL A 78 5.58 12.36 22.95
CA VAL A 78 4.60 13.27 22.36
C VAL A 78 3.44 12.42 21.85
N ARG A 79 2.22 12.67 22.34
CA ARG A 79 1.00 11.91 21.98
C ARG A 79 1.11 10.38 22.15
N GLY A 80 1.96 9.91 23.05
CA GLY A 80 2.24 8.48 23.28
C GLY A 80 3.38 7.91 22.43
N THR A 81 3.94 8.68 21.50
CA THR A 81 5.12 8.30 20.71
C THR A 81 6.40 8.66 21.44
N HIS A 82 7.33 7.69 21.54
CA HIS A 82 8.64 7.90 22.14
C HIS A 82 9.55 8.73 21.22
N ILE A 83 10.27 9.69 21.80
CA ILE A 83 11.18 10.58 21.09
C ILE A 83 12.62 10.23 21.48
N GLU A 84 13.43 9.96 20.47
CA GLU A 84 14.86 9.68 20.61
C GLU A 84 15.68 10.91 20.23
N TYR A 85 16.75 11.16 20.97
CA TYR A 85 17.65 12.28 20.74
C TYR A 85 19.06 11.73 20.52
N SER A 86 19.67 12.01 19.38
CA SER A 86 21.00 11.52 19.01
C SER A 86 21.75 12.57 18.20
N ASP A 87 22.92 12.98 18.68
CA ASP A 87 23.90 13.84 17.98
C ASP A 87 23.29 15.01 17.14
N GLY A 88 22.37 15.77 17.74
CA GLY A 88 21.71 16.93 17.10
C GLY A 88 20.46 16.60 16.28
N TYR A 89 20.13 15.32 16.16
CA TYR A 89 18.89 14.81 15.56
C TYR A 89 17.88 14.38 16.62
N ILE A 90 16.62 14.51 16.25
CA ILE A 90 15.47 14.08 17.03
C ILE A 90 14.69 13.09 16.15
N GLY A 91 14.55 11.87 16.62
CA GLY A 91 13.91 10.77 15.90
C GLY A 91 12.63 10.33 16.58
N PHE A 92 11.62 9.97 15.79
CA PHE A 92 10.45 9.27 16.29
C PHE A 92 9.86 8.34 15.23
N ILE A 93 9.07 7.39 15.69
CA ILE A 93 8.46 6.37 14.85
C ILE A 93 6.95 6.35 15.09
N CYS A 94 6.17 6.42 14.01
CA CYS A 94 4.72 6.32 14.05
C CYS A 94 4.27 5.01 13.38
N PRO A 95 3.54 4.13 14.08
CA PRO A 95 3.08 2.88 13.49
C PRO A 95 2.03 3.14 12.38
N LEU A 96 2.24 2.50 11.23
CA LEU A 96 1.36 2.56 10.05
C LEU A 96 0.44 1.33 9.99
N SER A 97 0.98 0.15 10.34
CA SER A 97 0.31 -1.14 10.39
C SER A 97 1.10 -2.12 11.27
N ASP A 98 0.71 -3.39 11.34
CA ASP A 98 1.36 -4.40 12.20
C ASP A 98 2.87 -4.62 11.91
N ASN A 99 3.35 -4.27 10.72
CA ASN A 99 4.74 -4.49 10.31
C ASN A 99 5.37 -3.29 9.60
N ARG A 100 4.73 -2.11 9.66
CA ARG A 100 5.20 -0.93 8.94
C ARG A 100 5.05 0.28 9.82
N SER A 101 6.03 1.16 9.75
CA SER A 101 6.03 2.42 10.48
C SER A 101 6.59 3.55 9.63
N ILE A 102 6.27 4.78 10.00
CA ILE A 102 6.86 5.98 9.43
C ILE A 102 7.97 6.42 10.39
N SER A 103 9.21 6.37 9.92
CA SER A 103 10.38 6.88 10.63
C SER A 103 10.61 8.32 10.23
N VAL A 104 10.62 9.20 11.24
CA VAL A 104 10.84 10.63 11.07
C VAL A 104 12.09 11.05 11.83
N LEU A 105 13.00 11.74 11.13
CA LEU A 105 14.20 12.32 11.69
C LEU A 105 14.21 13.82 11.41
N ILE A 106 14.37 14.62 12.45
CA ILE A 106 14.38 16.08 12.38
C ILE A 106 15.64 16.64 13.05
N LEU A 107 16.07 17.81 12.63
CA LEU A 107 17.08 18.60 13.31
C LEU A 107 16.43 19.45 14.42
N ALA A 108 17.27 19.93 15.35
CA ALA A 108 16.81 20.78 16.46
C ALA A 108 16.17 22.11 16.03
N ASP A 109 16.42 22.58 14.80
CA ASP A 109 15.79 23.75 14.20
C ASP A 109 14.39 23.46 13.60
N GLY A 110 13.97 22.19 13.62
CA GLY A 110 12.73 21.71 13.04
C GLY A 110 12.87 21.26 11.57
N THR A 111 14.06 21.31 10.97
CA THR A 111 14.24 20.85 9.59
C THR A 111 14.07 19.34 9.50
N ILE A 112 13.22 18.87 8.59
CA ILE A 112 12.99 17.44 8.34
C ILE A 112 14.16 16.89 7.52
N VAL A 113 14.82 15.86 8.05
CA VAL A 113 15.93 15.14 7.39
C VAL A 113 15.43 13.87 6.73
N GLN A 114 14.51 13.16 7.41
CA GLN A 114 13.94 11.92 6.91
C GLN A 114 12.45 11.86 7.24
N TRP A 115 11.68 11.43 6.26
CA TRP A 115 10.29 11.01 6.40
C TRP A 115 10.08 9.80 5.49
N ARG A 116 10.12 8.59 6.03
CA ARG A 116 10.08 7.38 5.21
C ARG A 116 9.32 6.25 5.90
N GLU A 117 8.55 5.52 5.11
CA GLU A 117 8.01 4.22 5.50
C GLU A 117 9.14 3.20 5.64
N THR A 118 9.17 2.52 6.78
CA THR A 118 10.12 1.45 7.09
C THR A 118 9.33 0.22 7.46
N ASP A 119 9.76 -0.94 7.01
CA ASP A 119 9.25 -2.21 7.53
C ASP A 119 9.84 -2.43 8.92
N ASP A 120 9.00 -2.76 9.89
CA ASP A 120 9.40 -3.02 11.29
C ASP A 120 10.05 -4.40 11.46
N GLU A 121 10.23 -5.15 10.36
CA GLU A 121 11.08 -6.33 10.37
C GLU A 121 12.48 -5.91 10.77
N ASN A 122 12.90 -6.42 11.92
CA ASN A 122 14.17 -6.22 12.60
C ASN A 122 15.34 -6.72 11.73
N TRP A 123 15.56 -6.05 10.59
CA TRP A 123 16.57 -6.36 9.60
C TRP A 123 17.93 -6.14 10.26
N THR A 124 18.48 -7.21 10.79
CA THR A 124 19.90 -7.30 11.10
C THR A 124 20.61 -7.54 9.78
N PRO A 125 21.49 -6.64 9.30
CA PRO A 125 22.36 -6.95 8.19
C PRO A 125 23.09 -8.25 8.51
N ASP A 126 23.01 -9.22 7.60
CA ASP A 126 23.84 -10.42 7.69
C ASP A 126 25.29 -10.01 7.39
N GLU A 127 26.05 -9.70 8.44
CA GLU A 127 27.47 -9.37 8.38
C GLU A 127 28.35 -10.59 8.06
N SER A 128 27.76 -11.79 7.91
CA SER A 128 28.52 -12.99 7.53
C SER A 128 28.83 -13.08 6.03
N LEU A 129 28.31 -12.16 5.22
CA LEU A 129 28.56 -12.16 3.78
C LEU A 129 30.05 -11.88 3.51
N ARG A 130 30.78 -12.90 3.07
CA ARG A 130 32.13 -12.76 2.50
C ARG A 130 32.04 -11.93 1.22
N VAL A 131 32.13 -10.62 1.35
CA VAL A 131 32.34 -9.70 0.23
C VAL A 131 33.64 -10.10 -0.48
N TRP A 132 33.54 -10.30 -1.79
CA TRP A 132 34.65 -10.74 -2.64
C TRP A 132 35.80 -9.72 -2.56
N GLY A 133 37.00 -10.22 -2.23
CA GLY A 133 38.16 -9.42 -1.85
C GLY A 133 38.96 -8.81 -2.98
N GLY A 134 38.48 -8.89 -4.24
CA GLY A 134 39.18 -8.29 -5.37
C GLY A 134 40.58 -8.82 -5.59
N GLU A 135 40.71 -10.03 -6.12
CA GLU A 135 41.96 -10.51 -6.75
C GLU A 135 41.74 -10.82 -8.23
#